data_AF-A0A374SYS7-F1
#
_entry.id   AF-A0A374SYS7-F1
#
_cell.length_a   1.000
_cell.length_b   1.000
_cell.length_c   1.000
_cell.angle_alpha   90.00
_cell.angle_beta   90.00
_cell.angle_gamma   90.00
#
_symmetry.space_group_name_H-M   'P 1'
#
loop_
_entity.id
_entity.type
_entity.pdbx_description
1 polymer ?
#
loop_
_entity_poly.entity_id
_entity_poly.type
_entity_poly.pdbx_seq_one_letter_code
_entity_poly.pdbx_strand_id
1 'polypeptide(L)'
;MGRLPLSGSKMKKIKYGTTVLETTPKKIDELRRKNPESIRSTGEAIDYLCNLLTGLTPRFAKVLEDTCAKEIQLITNEMRALPIDGTEELTFSTKELEREQFQRLYDHLSLYYKEAEEPQGMKRVNLLGGDYAVFPSSWTLLEPEDCAESCSQVGIIEIRGGAKYDAPHFVFFHNGDFSPKDKLQRATKLWPRMADVIRDEVKLVTDDEGHYLNKDEHLAAPIICYFNLLDASYYQSMELEPPYGAMICRNNAA
;
A
#
# COMPACT_ATOMS: atom_id res chain seq x y z
N MET A 1 3.74 26.21 -9.25
CA MET A 1 2.55 25.91 -8.42
C MET A 1 1.31 26.38 -9.18
N GLY A 2 0.37 25.48 -9.44
CA GLY A 2 -0.84 25.78 -10.21
C GLY A 2 -1.79 26.70 -9.43
N ARG A 3 -2.35 27.70 -10.10
CA ARG A 3 -3.37 28.59 -9.53
C ARG A 3 -4.56 27.77 -9.03
N LEU A 4 -5.02 28.03 -7.81
CA LEU A 4 -6.38 27.65 -7.43
C LEU A 4 -7.35 28.37 -8.39
N PRO A 5 -8.26 27.66 -9.06
CA PRO A 5 -9.03 28.22 -10.15
C PRO A 5 -9.99 29.32 -9.66
N LEU A 6 -9.81 30.52 -10.22
CA LEU A 6 -10.79 31.61 -10.19
C LEU A 6 -11.89 31.32 -11.22
N SER A 7 -12.72 30.30 -11.01
CA SER A 7 -13.91 30.11 -11.83
C SER A 7 -14.95 29.18 -11.18
N GLY A 8 -16.11 29.75 -10.86
CA GLY A 8 -17.41 29.30 -11.39
C GLY A 8 -17.97 27.91 -11.08
N SER A 9 -17.21 26.95 -10.56
CA SER A 9 -17.77 25.69 -10.07
C SER A 9 -18.22 25.89 -8.64
N LYS A 10 -19.51 25.64 -8.33
CA LYS A 10 -20.01 25.58 -6.94
C LYS A 10 -19.24 24.50 -6.18
N MET A 11 -18.10 24.85 -5.58
CA MET A 11 -17.39 23.97 -4.66
C MET A 11 -18.36 23.68 -3.51
N LYS A 12 -18.62 22.39 -3.26
CA LYS A 12 -19.40 21.96 -2.10
C LYS A 12 -18.58 22.29 -0.85
N LYS A 13 -18.81 23.46 -0.27
CA LYS A 13 -18.17 23.90 0.97
C LYS A 13 -19.03 23.48 2.16
N ILE A 14 -18.38 22.96 3.20
CA ILE A 14 -19.01 22.60 4.48
C ILE A 14 -18.59 23.63 5.52
N LYS A 15 -19.54 24.12 6.33
CA LYS A 15 -19.25 25.04 7.43
C LYS A 15 -19.01 24.26 8.72
N TYR A 16 -17.81 24.41 9.28
CA TYR A 16 -17.47 23.88 10.60
C TYR A 16 -17.49 25.01 11.63
N GLY A 17 -18.33 24.88 12.67
CA GLY A 17 -18.27 25.72 13.86
C GLY A 17 -17.54 24.96 14.96
N THR A 18 -16.48 25.53 15.53
CA THR A 18 -15.69 24.90 16.59
C THR A 18 -15.01 25.93 17.48
N THR A 19 -14.45 25.48 18.59
CA THR A 19 -13.60 26.27 19.49
C THR A 19 -12.13 25.98 19.21
N VAL A 20 -11.29 27.00 19.21
CA VAL A 20 -9.84 26.89 18.99
C VAL A 20 -9.07 27.61 20.10
N LEU A 21 -7.79 27.29 20.25
CA LEU A 21 -6.90 28.02 21.14
C LEU A 21 -6.78 29.50 20.73
N GLU A 22 -6.57 30.38 21.71
CA GLU A 22 -6.44 31.82 21.48
C GLU A 22 -5.29 32.18 20.51
N THR A 23 -4.24 31.37 20.49
CA THR A 23 -3.10 31.56 19.58
C THR A 23 -3.40 31.16 18.14
N THR A 24 -4.41 30.33 17.89
CA THR A 24 -4.68 29.76 16.56
C THR A 24 -5.07 30.82 15.53
N PRO A 25 -5.98 31.77 15.81
CA PRO A 25 -6.28 32.86 14.87
C PRO A 25 -5.04 33.68 14.49
N LYS A 26 -4.17 34.00 15.46
CA LYS A 26 -2.92 34.74 15.20
C LYS A 26 -1.99 33.99 14.24
N LYS A 27 -1.85 32.66 14.41
CA LYS A 27 -1.06 31.81 13.51
C LYS A 27 -1.66 31.72 12.10
N ILE A 28 -2.99 31.63 12.00
CA ILE A 28 -3.68 31.63 10.69
C ILE A 28 -3.48 32.96 9.96
N ASP A 29 -3.58 34.09 10.66
CA ASP A 29 -3.36 35.40 10.06
C ASP A 29 -1.90 35.60 9.64
N GLU A 30 -0.94 35.07 10.41
CA GLU A 30 0.45 35.06 10.01
C GLU A 30 0.68 34.24 8.73
N LEU A 31 0.10 33.05 8.64
CA LEU A 31 0.18 32.19 7.45
C LEU A 31 -0.39 32.90 6.21
N ARG A 32 -1.56 33.53 6.35
CA ARG A 32 -2.21 34.31 5.28
C ARG A 32 -1.33 35.47 4.82
N ARG A 33 -0.71 36.19 5.75
CA ARG A 33 0.20 37.30 5.43
C ARG A 33 1.47 36.84 4.72
N LYS A 34 1.99 35.65 5.03
CA LYS A 34 3.17 35.07 4.36
C LYS A 34 2.85 34.52 2.97
N ASN A 35 1.60 34.15 2.68
CA ASN A 35 1.19 33.61 1.39
C ASN A 35 -0.16 34.20 0.88
N PRO A 36 -0.23 35.53 0.66
CA PRO A 36 -1.49 36.22 0.41
C PRO A 36 -2.11 35.88 -0.95
N GLU A 37 -1.29 35.51 -1.93
CA GLU A 37 -1.75 35.16 -3.28
C GLU A 37 -2.53 33.84 -3.29
N SER A 38 -2.15 32.89 -2.43
CA SER A 38 -2.71 31.53 -2.39
C SER A 38 -3.71 31.32 -1.24
N ILE A 39 -3.59 32.07 -0.14
CA ILE A 39 -4.37 31.86 1.08
C ILE A 39 -5.03 33.18 1.50
N ARG A 40 -6.28 33.42 1.07
CA ARG A 40 -6.96 34.71 1.24
C ARG A 40 -7.89 34.71 2.44
N SER A 41 -8.45 33.56 2.78
CA SER A 41 -9.42 33.36 3.86
C SER A 41 -8.93 32.38 4.92
N THR A 42 -9.55 32.42 6.09
CA THR A 42 -9.34 31.43 7.17
C THR A 42 -9.63 30.00 6.69
N GLY A 43 -10.69 29.81 5.89
CA GLY A 43 -11.04 28.50 5.33
C GLY A 43 -9.94 27.96 4.44
N GLU A 44 -9.42 28.77 3.51
CA GLU A 44 -8.30 28.37 2.64
C GLU A 44 -7.02 28.07 3.43
N ALA A 45 -6.78 28.75 4.56
CA ALA A 45 -5.64 28.46 5.42
C ALA A 45 -5.77 27.09 6.08
N ILE A 46 -6.97 26.74 6.55
CA ILE A 46 -7.26 25.42 7.12
C ILE A 46 -7.13 24.34 6.04
N ASP A 47 -7.76 24.53 4.87
CA ASP A 47 -7.67 23.59 3.75
C ASP A 47 -6.22 23.38 3.31
N TYR A 48 -5.43 24.45 3.25
CA TYR A 48 -4.00 24.37 2.93
C TYR A 48 -3.23 23.51 3.94
N LEU A 49 -3.39 23.76 5.25
CA LEU A 49 -2.73 22.99 6.30
C LEU A 49 -3.16 21.52 6.31
N CYS A 50 -4.46 21.26 6.14
CA CYS A 50 -4.99 19.91 6.05
C CYS A 50 -4.40 19.17 4.83
N ASN A 51 -4.41 19.78 3.64
CA ASN A 51 -3.86 19.13 2.44
C ASN A 51 -2.34 18.95 2.49
N LEU A 52 -1.63 19.79 3.24
CA LEU A 52 -0.18 19.68 3.43
C LEU A 52 0.19 18.51 4.35
N LEU A 53 -0.60 18.29 5.41
CA LEU A 53 -0.24 17.35 6.49
C LEU A 53 -1.04 16.04 6.45
N THR A 54 -2.16 16.00 5.73
CA THR A 54 -3.02 14.80 5.63
C THR A 54 -3.03 14.23 4.23
N GLY A 55 -3.37 12.94 4.09
CA GLY A 55 -3.37 12.27 2.80
C GLY A 55 -1.97 12.05 2.20
N LEU A 56 -0.94 12.01 3.06
CA LEU A 56 0.43 11.76 2.62
C LEU A 56 0.57 10.32 2.11
N THR A 57 1.31 10.14 1.03
CA THR A 57 1.68 8.79 0.56
C THR A 57 2.66 8.14 1.54
N PRO A 58 2.62 6.81 1.75
CA PRO A 58 3.53 6.14 2.69
C PRO A 58 5.01 6.40 2.42
N ARG A 59 5.41 6.44 1.14
CA ARG A 59 6.79 6.78 0.74
C ARG A 59 7.19 8.18 1.18
N PHE A 60 6.33 9.17 0.94
CA PHE A 60 6.63 10.55 1.29
C PHE A 60 6.70 10.74 2.81
N ALA A 61 5.75 10.13 3.53
CA ALA A 61 5.75 10.14 5.00
C ALA A 61 7.04 9.54 5.56
N LYS A 62 7.47 8.37 5.07
CA LYS A 62 8.70 7.70 5.50
C LYS A 62 9.97 8.55 5.29
N VAL A 63 10.12 9.18 4.13
CA VAL A 63 11.30 10.03 3.85
C VAL A 63 11.39 11.20 4.85
N LEU A 64 10.26 11.84 5.15
CA LEU A 64 10.23 12.94 6.11
C LEU A 64 10.41 12.44 7.55
N GLU A 65 9.83 11.30 7.89
CA GLU A 65 9.97 10.64 9.19
C GLU A 65 11.45 10.31 9.48
N ASP A 66 12.14 9.66 8.53
CA ASP A 66 13.57 9.33 8.64
C ASP A 66 14.43 10.59 8.83
N THR A 67 14.03 11.69 8.20
CA THR A 67 14.70 12.98 8.35
C THR A 67 14.48 13.55 9.75
N CYS A 68 13.23 13.54 10.24
CA CYS A 68 12.91 13.98 11.60
C CYS A 68 13.67 13.14 12.65
N ALA A 69 13.73 11.82 12.49
CA ALA A 69 14.46 10.93 13.39
C ALA A 69 15.95 11.28 13.48
N LYS A 70 16.59 11.58 12.34
CA LYS A 70 17.99 12.00 12.30
C LYS A 70 18.22 13.33 13.03
N GLU A 71 17.37 14.33 12.78
CA GLU A 71 17.47 15.64 13.43
C GLU A 71 17.20 15.57 14.93
N ILE A 72 16.22 14.78 15.38
CA ILE A 72 15.97 14.52 16.81
C ILE A 72 17.22 13.95 17.49
N GLN A 73 17.86 12.98 16.85
CA GLN A 73 19.08 12.37 17.38
C GLN A 73 20.25 13.36 17.42
N LEU A 74 20.42 14.17 16.37
CA LEU A 74 21.43 15.23 16.30
C LEU A 74 21.25 16.23 17.44
N ILE A 75 20.07 16.82 17.56
CA ILE A 75 19.74 17.81 18.59
C ILE A 75 19.93 17.21 19.98
N THR A 76 19.50 15.96 20.18
CA THR A 76 19.68 15.25 21.47
C THR A 76 21.16 15.11 21.83
N ASN A 77 22.03 14.81 20.85
CA ASN A 77 23.47 14.72 21.07
C ASN A 77 24.08 16.09 21.38
N GLU A 78 23.66 17.13 20.66
CA GLU A 78 24.10 18.50 20.92
C GLU A 78 23.69 18.97 22.32
N MET A 79 22.45 18.73 22.73
CA MET A 79 21.97 19.06 24.08
C MET A 79 22.78 18.34 25.17
N ARG A 80 23.16 17.08 24.95
CA ARG A 80 24.01 16.31 25.90
C ARG A 80 25.44 16.84 25.98
N ALA A 81 25.92 17.51 24.94
CA ALA A 81 27.26 18.10 24.91
C ALA A 81 27.33 19.48 25.58
N LEU A 82 26.18 20.11 25.89
CA LEU A 82 26.15 21.40 26.56
C LEU A 82 26.62 21.30 28.02
N PRO A 83 27.28 22.34 28.56
CA PRO A 83 27.66 22.40 29.96
C PRO A 83 26.46 22.28 30.91
N ILE A 84 26.63 21.52 32.00
CA ILE A 84 25.58 21.29 33.02
C ILE A 84 25.50 22.44 34.03
N ASP A 85 26.45 23.38 33.99
CA ASP A 85 26.58 24.51 34.92
C ASP A 85 25.57 25.65 34.66
N GLY A 86 24.70 25.49 33.66
CA GLY A 86 23.60 26.42 33.36
C GLY A 86 24.02 27.64 32.53
N THR A 87 25.28 27.74 32.09
CA THR A 87 25.73 28.91 31.29
C THR A 87 25.05 29.01 29.93
N GLU A 88 24.51 27.91 29.41
CA GLU A 88 23.87 27.83 28.09
C GLU A 88 22.38 27.46 28.15
N GLU A 89 21.69 27.83 29.24
CA GLU A 89 20.28 27.48 29.46
C GLU A 89 19.33 27.98 28.35
N LEU A 90 19.60 29.16 27.77
CA LEU A 90 18.84 29.67 26.61
C LEU A 90 19.06 28.82 25.35
N THR A 91 20.29 28.37 25.13
CA THR A 91 20.63 27.48 24.01
C THR A 91 19.95 26.13 24.19
N PHE A 92 19.99 25.58 25.41
CA PHE A 92 19.30 24.34 25.75
C PHE A 92 17.79 24.45 25.49
N SER A 93 17.15 25.52 25.98
CA SER A 93 15.70 25.75 25.81
C SER A 93 15.30 25.85 24.33
N THR A 94 16.13 26.49 23.51
CA THR A 94 15.91 26.60 22.06
C THR A 94 15.99 25.24 21.38
N LYS A 95 17.03 24.46 21.70
CA LYS A 95 17.20 23.10 21.17
C LYS A 95 16.09 22.15 21.62
N GLU A 96 15.62 22.28 22.86
CA GLU A 96 14.50 21.50 23.36
C GLU A 96 13.22 21.77 22.56
N LEU A 97 12.93 23.05 22.28
CA LEU A 97 11.79 23.43 21.43
C LEU A 97 11.92 22.88 20.01
N GLU A 98 13.10 22.94 19.40
CA GLU A 98 13.37 22.36 18.07
C GLU A 98 13.15 20.84 18.08
N ARG A 99 13.70 20.14 19.08
CA ARG A 99 13.50 18.69 19.26
C ARG A 99 12.02 18.35 19.39
N GLU A 100 11.25 19.09 20.19
CA GLU A 100 9.80 18.89 20.34
C GLU A 100 9.01 19.15 19.04
N GLN A 101 9.46 20.09 18.20
CA GLN A 101 8.85 20.33 16.89
C GLN A 101 9.10 19.15 15.95
N PHE A 102 10.35 18.67 15.85
CA PHE A 102 10.66 17.48 15.06
C PHE A 102 9.96 16.22 15.58
N GLN A 103 9.88 16.04 16.90
CA GLN A 103 9.19 14.89 17.50
C GLN A 103 7.71 14.87 17.12
N ARG A 104 7.01 16.01 17.21
CA ARG A 104 5.60 16.08 16.80
C ARG A 104 5.39 15.78 15.32
N LEU A 105 6.31 16.20 14.46
CA LEU A 105 6.25 15.85 13.03
C LEU A 105 6.51 14.36 12.82
N TYR A 106 7.53 13.80 13.47
CA TYR A 106 7.83 12.37 13.45
C TYR A 106 6.59 11.56 13.84
N ASP A 107 6.01 11.83 15.01
CA ASP A 107 4.84 11.11 15.53
C ASP A 107 3.64 11.18 14.55
N HIS A 108 3.40 12.35 13.96
CA HIS A 108 2.34 12.54 12.97
C HIS A 108 2.60 11.75 11.68
N LEU A 109 3.84 11.77 11.18
CA LEU A 109 4.23 11.09 9.94
C LEU A 109 4.17 9.57 10.09
N SER A 110 4.54 9.03 11.26
CA SER A 110 4.44 7.60 11.56
C SER A 110 3.00 7.07 11.48
N LEU A 111 1.97 7.92 11.65
CA LEU A 111 0.56 7.50 11.46
C LEU A 111 0.22 7.12 10.01
N TYR A 112 0.95 7.68 9.05
CA TYR A 112 0.76 7.39 7.61
C TYR A 112 1.65 6.24 7.13
N TYR A 113 2.57 5.81 7.98
CA TYR A 113 3.31 4.57 7.79
C TYR A 113 2.47 3.41 8.32
N LYS A 114 1.84 2.66 7.40
CA LYS A 114 1.70 1.23 7.63
C LYS A 114 3.07 0.62 7.40
N GLU A 115 3.46 -0.43 8.13
CA GLU A 115 4.51 -1.33 7.66
C GLU A 115 4.13 -1.73 6.24
N ALA A 116 4.66 -0.98 5.27
CA ALA A 116 4.57 -1.35 3.89
C ALA A 116 5.39 -2.63 3.85
N GLU A 117 4.71 -3.77 3.65
CA GLU A 117 5.36 -4.93 3.08
C GLU A 117 6.30 -4.39 2.01
N GLU A 118 7.60 -4.72 2.13
CA GLU A 118 8.64 -4.18 1.26
C GLU A 118 8.09 -4.12 -0.15
N PRO A 119 8.20 -2.98 -0.88
CA PRO A 119 7.53 -2.80 -2.16
C PRO A 119 7.87 -4.00 -3.04
N GLN A 120 6.91 -4.94 -3.13
CA GLN A 120 7.08 -6.16 -3.87
C GLN A 120 7.20 -5.67 -5.30
N GLY A 121 8.41 -5.70 -5.85
CA GLY A 121 8.67 -5.09 -7.16
C GLY A 121 7.60 -5.60 -8.11
N MET A 122 6.84 -4.72 -8.76
CA MET A 122 5.73 -5.17 -9.59
C MET A 122 6.23 -5.46 -11.00
N LYS A 123 5.84 -6.62 -11.54
CA LYS A 123 6.11 -7.00 -12.92
C LYS A 123 4.89 -6.65 -13.77
N ARG A 124 5.13 -6.03 -14.92
CA ARG A 124 4.14 -5.85 -15.98
C ARG A 124 4.40 -6.86 -17.09
N VAL A 125 3.37 -7.57 -17.52
CA VAL A 125 3.41 -8.48 -18.67
C VAL A 125 2.35 -8.04 -19.68
N ASN A 126 2.74 -7.85 -20.94
CA ASN A 126 1.80 -7.48 -21.99
C ASN A 126 0.93 -8.68 -22.40
N LEU A 127 -0.34 -8.42 -22.63
CA LEU A 127 -1.36 -9.38 -23.05
C LEU A 127 -1.84 -9.06 -24.47
N LEU A 128 -2.70 -9.92 -25.00
CA LEU A 128 -3.34 -9.75 -26.30
C LEU A 128 -4.05 -8.40 -26.40
N GLY A 129 -3.90 -7.73 -27.55
CA GLY A 129 -4.64 -6.48 -27.84
C GLY A 129 -4.07 -5.23 -27.17
N GLY A 130 -2.86 -5.30 -26.59
CA GLY A 130 -2.23 -4.16 -25.90
C GLY A 130 -2.68 -4.01 -24.45
N ASP A 131 -3.51 -4.93 -23.96
CA ASP A 131 -3.77 -5.13 -22.54
C ASP A 131 -2.47 -5.49 -21.79
N TYR A 132 -2.48 -5.40 -20.46
CA TYR A 132 -1.37 -5.88 -19.66
C TYR A 132 -1.82 -6.34 -18.28
N ALA A 133 -1.12 -7.32 -17.73
CA ALA A 133 -1.26 -7.73 -16.33
C ALA A 133 -0.16 -7.11 -15.48
N VAL A 134 -0.48 -6.81 -14.24
CA VAL A 134 0.48 -6.38 -13.21
C VAL A 134 0.33 -7.31 -12.02
N PHE A 135 1.45 -7.80 -11.49
CA PHE A 135 1.50 -8.64 -10.29
C PHE A 135 2.93 -8.63 -9.69
N PRO A 136 3.14 -9.09 -8.45
CA PRO A 136 4.46 -9.11 -7.84
C PRO A 136 5.51 -9.88 -8.65
N SER A 137 6.72 -9.32 -8.80
CA SER A 137 7.84 -9.92 -9.54
C SER A 137 8.40 -11.17 -8.87
N SER A 138 8.07 -11.39 -7.59
CA SER A 138 8.37 -12.62 -6.87
C SER A 138 7.54 -13.81 -7.35
N TRP A 139 6.45 -13.59 -8.08
CA TRP A 139 5.59 -14.67 -8.57
C TRP A 139 6.25 -15.40 -9.74
N THR A 140 6.09 -16.73 -9.76
CA THR A 140 6.77 -17.62 -10.72
C THR A 140 5.90 -17.84 -11.95
N LEU A 141 6.38 -17.46 -13.15
CA LEU A 141 5.67 -17.77 -14.39
C LEU A 141 5.81 -19.26 -14.75
N LEU A 142 4.69 -19.92 -15.07
CA LEU A 142 4.68 -21.31 -15.55
C LEU A 142 5.11 -21.43 -17.02
N GLU A 143 4.93 -20.37 -17.78
CA GLU A 143 5.34 -20.25 -19.17
C GLU A 143 6.27 -19.04 -19.36
N PRO A 144 7.09 -19.05 -20.43
CA PRO A 144 7.79 -17.84 -20.89
C PRO A 144 6.84 -16.65 -21.08
N GLU A 145 7.34 -15.45 -20.83
CA GLU A 145 6.55 -14.22 -20.81
C GLU A 145 5.94 -13.85 -22.17
N ASP A 146 6.62 -14.20 -23.26
CA ASP A 146 6.16 -13.99 -24.64
C ASP A 146 4.85 -14.74 -24.98
N CYS A 147 4.56 -15.84 -24.29
CA CYS A 147 3.29 -16.56 -24.43
C CYS A 147 2.09 -15.69 -24.05
N ALA A 148 2.29 -14.71 -23.16
CA ALA A 148 1.24 -13.84 -22.66
C ALA A 148 0.63 -12.94 -23.74
N GLU A 149 1.41 -12.53 -24.75
CA GLU A 149 0.95 -11.66 -25.84
C GLU A 149 -0.16 -12.30 -26.70
N SER A 150 -0.30 -13.62 -26.64
CA SER A 150 -1.36 -14.38 -27.32
C SER A 150 -2.58 -14.66 -26.42
N CYS A 151 -2.54 -14.22 -25.16
CA CYS A 151 -3.50 -14.57 -24.12
C CYS A 151 -4.21 -13.32 -23.58
N SER A 152 -5.47 -13.48 -23.18
CA SER A 152 -6.33 -12.41 -22.65
C SER A 152 -6.55 -12.51 -21.13
N GLN A 153 -6.27 -13.66 -20.54
CA GLN A 153 -6.51 -13.95 -19.12
C GLN A 153 -5.24 -14.46 -18.44
N VAL A 154 -5.17 -14.20 -17.13
CA VAL A 154 -4.07 -14.63 -16.26
C VAL A 154 -4.66 -15.41 -15.09
N GLY A 155 -4.23 -16.65 -14.95
CA GLY A 155 -4.59 -17.53 -13.85
C GLY A 155 -3.44 -17.66 -12.87
N ILE A 156 -3.79 -17.82 -11.60
CA ILE A 156 -2.88 -17.95 -10.48
C ILE A 156 -3.11 -19.29 -9.80
N ILE A 157 -2.02 -19.97 -9.44
CA ILE A 157 -2.02 -21.06 -8.47
C ILE A 157 -1.50 -20.52 -7.15
N GLU A 158 -2.32 -20.61 -6.11
CA GLU A 158 -1.98 -20.25 -4.74
C GLU A 158 -2.11 -21.47 -3.84
N ILE A 159 -1.22 -21.57 -2.85
CA ILE A 159 -1.30 -22.60 -1.82
C ILE A 159 -1.74 -21.93 -0.52
N ARG A 160 -3.00 -22.16 -0.12
CA ARG A 160 -3.48 -21.74 1.18
C ARG A 160 -2.68 -22.46 2.27
N GLY A 161 -2.17 -21.72 3.25
CA GLY A 161 -1.24 -22.27 4.25
C GLY A 161 0.17 -22.52 3.70
N GLY A 162 0.46 -22.08 2.47
CA GLY A 162 1.72 -22.26 1.77
C GLY A 162 2.93 -21.59 2.42
N ALA A 163 2.72 -20.62 3.33
CA ALA A 163 3.79 -19.98 4.09
C ALA A 163 4.67 -20.99 4.87
N LYS A 164 4.08 -22.09 5.36
CA LYS A 164 4.83 -23.19 6.02
C LYS A 164 5.81 -23.89 5.08
N TYR A 165 5.53 -23.85 3.78
CA TYR A 165 6.33 -24.48 2.74
C TYR A 165 7.21 -23.48 2.00
N ASP A 166 7.16 -22.18 2.33
CA ASP A 166 7.77 -21.12 1.52
C ASP A 166 7.32 -21.22 0.05
N ALA A 167 6.00 -21.41 -0.13
CA ALA A 167 5.40 -21.62 -1.44
C ALA A 167 5.27 -20.30 -2.22
N PRO A 168 5.75 -20.22 -3.48
CA PRO A 168 5.50 -19.08 -4.33
C PRO A 168 4.08 -19.13 -4.91
N HIS A 169 3.59 -17.99 -5.38
CA HIS A 169 2.45 -17.94 -6.29
C HIS A 169 2.93 -18.28 -7.71
N PHE A 170 2.15 -19.06 -8.44
CA PHE A 170 2.46 -19.39 -9.83
C PHE A 170 1.48 -18.71 -10.77
N VAL A 171 1.99 -18.15 -11.86
CA VAL A 171 1.21 -17.41 -12.86
C VAL A 171 1.19 -18.18 -14.15
N PHE A 172 0.03 -18.28 -14.78
CA PHE A 172 -0.11 -18.87 -16.11
C PHE A 172 -1.06 -18.06 -16.98
N PHE A 173 -0.87 -18.15 -18.29
CA PHE A 173 -1.67 -17.43 -19.28
C PHE A 173 -2.68 -18.35 -19.96
N HIS A 174 -3.89 -17.84 -20.24
CA HIS A 174 -4.95 -18.60 -20.90
C HIS A 174 -5.98 -17.69 -21.63
N ASN A 175 -6.89 -18.31 -22.37
CA ASN A 175 -7.96 -17.66 -23.15
C ASN A 175 -9.36 -18.24 -22.81
N GLY A 176 -9.56 -18.65 -21.56
CA GLY A 176 -10.78 -19.36 -21.13
C GLY A 176 -10.42 -20.66 -20.42
N ASP A 177 -10.91 -21.80 -20.90
CA ASP A 177 -10.67 -23.09 -20.26
C ASP A 177 -9.17 -23.47 -20.24
N PHE A 178 -8.72 -24.02 -19.11
CA PHE A 178 -7.39 -24.58 -18.94
C PHE A 178 -7.46 -25.90 -18.18
N SER A 179 -6.40 -26.71 -18.24
CA SER A 179 -6.29 -27.95 -17.47
C SER A 179 -5.55 -27.70 -16.14
N PRO A 180 -6.23 -27.76 -14.98
CA PRO A 180 -5.56 -27.59 -13.69
C PRO A 180 -4.45 -28.60 -13.46
N LYS A 181 -4.64 -29.84 -13.96
CA LYS A 181 -3.65 -30.92 -13.88
C LYS A 181 -2.37 -30.61 -14.65
N ASP A 182 -2.48 -30.08 -15.87
CA ASP A 182 -1.30 -29.67 -16.66
C ASP A 182 -0.54 -28.53 -15.98
N LYS A 183 -1.28 -27.49 -15.53
CA LYS A 183 -0.68 -26.33 -14.84
C LYS A 183 0.00 -26.75 -13.53
N LEU A 184 -0.63 -27.64 -12.75
CA LEU A 184 -0.01 -28.17 -11.53
C LEU A 184 1.25 -28.99 -11.82
N GLN A 185 1.24 -29.80 -12.89
CA GLN A 185 2.41 -30.57 -13.28
C GLN A 185 3.58 -29.66 -13.68
N ARG A 186 3.30 -28.56 -14.39
CA ARG A 186 4.30 -27.54 -14.72
C ARG A 186 4.83 -26.84 -13.47
N ALA A 187 3.94 -26.42 -12.57
CA ALA A 187 4.31 -25.83 -11.28
C ALA A 187 5.21 -26.77 -10.47
N THR A 188 4.88 -28.07 -10.43
CA THR A 188 5.67 -29.10 -9.74
C THR A 188 7.06 -29.27 -10.36
N LYS A 189 7.20 -29.13 -11.68
CA LYS A 189 8.51 -29.17 -12.35
C LYS A 189 9.39 -27.97 -11.99
N LEU A 190 8.79 -26.78 -11.89
CA LEU A 190 9.50 -25.54 -11.53
C LEU A 190 9.83 -25.47 -10.04
N TRP A 191 8.94 -25.98 -9.20
CA TRP A 191 9.08 -25.99 -7.75
C TRP A 191 8.77 -27.39 -7.21
N PRO A 192 9.78 -28.28 -7.12
CA PRO A 192 9.60 -29.68 -6.73
C PRO A 192 8.96 -29.89 -5.35
N ARG A 193 9.06 -28.91 -4.44
CA ARG A 193 8.41 -28.93 -3.12
C ARG A 193 6.88 -28.92 -3.20
N MET A 194 6.29 -28.64 -4.37
CA MET A 194 4.87 -28.86 -4.63
C MET A 194 4.45 -30.32 -4.32
N ALA A 195 5.36 -31.29 -4.48
CA ALA A 195 5.07 -32.69 -4.15
C ALA A 195 4.77 -32.90 -2.65
N ASP A 196 5.42 -32.15 -1.76
CA ASP A 196 5.13 -32.18 -0.32
C ASP A 196 3.75 -31.60 -0.04
N VAL A 197 3.41 -30.47 -0.68
CA VAL A 197 2.10 -29.84 -0.58
C VAL A 197 0.99 -30.78 -1.03
N ILE A 198 1.16 -31.46 -2.17
CA ILE A 198 0.20 -32.43 -2.69
C ILE A 198 0.05 -33.64 -1.76
N ARG A 199 1.15 -34.11 -1.16
CA ARG A 199 1.12 -35.22 -0.20
C ARG A 199 0.37 -34.83 1.07
N ASP A 200 0.56 -33.60 1.53
CA ASP A 200 0.04 -33.12 2.81
C ASP A 200 -1.39 -32.52 2.68
N GLU A 201 -1.94 -32.43 1.46
CA GLU A 201 -3.33 -32.04 1.20
C GLU A 201 -4.30 -33.10 1.76
N VAL A 202 -5.28 -32.64 2.54
CA VAL A 202 -6.35 -33.49 3.10
C VAL A 202 -7.61 -33.23 2.31
N LYS A 203 -8.23 -34.25 1.71
CA LYS A 203 -9.50 -34.08 0.98
C LYS A 203 -10.70 -34.03 1.94
N LEU A 204 -11.70 -33.24 1.59
CA LEU A 204 -12.99 -33.25 2.30
C LEU A 204 -13.67 -34.62 2.17
N VAL A 205 -14.15 -35.12 3.29
CA VAL A 205 -14.93 -36.34 3.43
C VAL A 205 -16.32 -35.97 3.93
N THR A 206 -17.35 -36.46 3.23
CA THR A 206 -18.75 -36.29 3.61
C THR A 206 -19.34 -37.60 4.13
N ASP A 207 -20.32 -37.50 5.03
CA ASP A 207 -21.21 -38.63 5.32
C ASP A 207 -22.27 -38.82 4.21
N ASP A 208 -23.13 -39.84 4.40
CA ASP A 208 -24.21 -40.18 3.46
C ASP A 208 -25.29 -39.07 3.36
N GLU A 209 -25.31 -38.14 4.31
CA GLU A 209 -26.23 -36.99 4.36
C GLU A 209 -25.60 -35.71 3.78
N GLY A 210 -24.32 -35.75 3.40
CA GLY A 210 -23.56 -34.63 2.85
C GLY A 210 -22.90 -33.71 3.88
N HIS A 211 -22.89 -34.07 5.16
CA HIS A 211 -22.18 -33.32 6.19
C HIS A 211 -20.68 -33.61 6.15
N TYR A 212 -19.85 -32.57 6.29
CA TYR A 212 -18.39 -32.70 6.29
C TYR A 212 -17.88 -33.25 7.62
N LEU A 213 -17.25 -34.42 7.58
CA LEU A 213 -16.74 -35.13 8.75
C LEU A 213 -15.37 -34.62 9.21
N ASN A 214 -14.54 -34.12 8.29
CA ASN A 214 -13.16 -33.70 8.55
C ASN A 214 -12.88 -32.24 8.16
N LYS A 215 -13.89 -31.37 8.26
CA LYS A 215 -13.80 -29.96 7.83
C LYS A 215 -12.60 -29.23 8.45
N ASP A 216 -12.39 -29.39 9.75
CA ASP A 216 -11.32 -28.68 10.46
C ASP A 216 -9.93 -29.17 10.03
N GLU A 217 -9.78 -30.48 9.84
CA GLU A 217 -8.54 -31.09 9.34
C GLU A 217 -8.23 -30.63 7.91
N HIS A 218 -9.23 -30.63 7.03
CA HIS A 218 -9.11 -30.12 5.66
C HIS A 218 -8.68 -28.65 5.63
N LEU A 219 -9.28 -27.79 6.45
CA LEU A 219 -8.96 -26.36 6.49
C LEU A 219 -7.58 -26.06 7.12
N ALA A 220 -7.05 -26.97 7.94
CA ALA A 220 -5.73 -26.86 8.54
C ALA A 220 -4.61 -27.38 7.61
N ALA A 221 -4.94 -28.27 6.68
CA ALA A 221 -4.06 -28.77 5.63
C ALA A 221 -3.78 -27.71 4.54
N PRO A 222 -2.68 -27.80 3.79
CA PRO A 222 -2.49 -26.96 2.62
C PRO A 222 -3.54 -27.28 1.54
N ILE A 223 -4.04 -26.25 0.87
CA ILE A 223 -5.04 -26.38 -0.20
C ILE A 223 -4.51 -25.67 -1.45
N ILE A 224 -4.48 -26.39 -2.57
CA ILE A 224 -4.08 -25.82 -3.86
C ILE A 224 -5.29 -25.15 -4.51
N CYS A 225 -5.22 -23.84 -4.67
CA CYS A 225 -6.29 -23.01 -5.20
C CYS A 225 -5.92 -22.49 -6.60
N TYR A 226 -6.94 -22.31 -7.44
CA TYR A 226 -6.82 -21.69 -8.76
C TYR A 226 -7.80 -20.51 -8.83
N PHE A 227 -7.32 -19.35 -9.25
CA PHE A 227 -8.17 -18.20 -9.50
C PHE A 227 -7.62 -17.38 -10.66
N ASN A 228 -8.49 -16.56 -11.26
CA ASN A 228 -8.09 -15.63 -12.30
C ASN A 228 -7.83 -14.25 -11.68
N LEU A 229 -6.84 -13.55 -12.21
CA LEU A 229 -6.73 -12.11 -11.97
C LEU A 229 -7.95 -11.42 -12.56
N LEU A 230 -8.49 -10.46 -11.79
CA LEU A 230 -9.61 -9.65 -12.23
C LEU A 230 -9.12 -8.33 -12.83
N ASP A 231 -9.98 -7.71 -13.62
CA ASP A 231 -9.70 -6.43 -14.25
C ASP A 231 -9.65 -5.30 -13.21
N ALA A 232 -8.76 -4.32 -13.42
CA ALA A 232 -8.62 -3.14 -12.56
C ALA A 232 -9.96 -2.37 -12.39
N SER A 233 -10.79 -2.35 -13.43
CA SER A 233 -12.11 -1.71 -13.42
C SER A 233 -13.08 -2.37 -12.44
N TYR A 234 -12.97 -3.69 -12.22
CA TYR A 234 -13.81 -4.40 -11.25
C TYR A 234 -13.51 -3.93 -9.83
N TYR A 235 -12.23 -3.89 -9.45
CA TYR A 235 -11.80 -3.42 -8.14
C TYR A 235 -12.19 -1.96 -7.91
N GLN A 236 -12.03 -1.12 -8.92
CA GLN A 236 -12.48 0.27 -8.86
C GLN A 236 -14.00 0.40 -8.66
N SER A 237 -14.81 -0.39 -9.36
CA SER A 237 -16.28 -0.34 -9.22
C SER A 237 -16.79 -0.86 -7.87
N MET A 238 -16.04 -1.78 -7.26
CA MET A 238 -16.40 -2.38 -5.97
C MET A 238 -15.78 -1.64 -4.79
N GLU A 239 -14.98 -0.59 -5.04
CA GLU A 239 -14.19 0.13 -4.03
C GLU A 239 -13.30 -0.82 -3.21
N LEU A 240 -12.73 -1.84 -3.87
CA LEU A 240 -11.85 -2.84 -3.26
C LEU A 240 -10.40 -2.63 -3.71
N GLU A 241 -9.46 -3.01 -2.84
CA GLU A 241 -8.06 -3.12 -3.22
C GLU A 241 -7.77 -4.48 -3.89
N PRO A 242 -7.04 -4.51 -5.01
CA PRO A 242 -6.63 -5.76 -5.63
C PRO A 242 -5.67 -6.54 -4.70
N PRO A 243 -5.88 -7.86 -4.48
CA PRO A 243 -4.97 -8.68 -3.71
C PRO A 243 -3.54 -8.59 -4.25
N TYR A 244 -2.57 -8.28 -3.39
CA TYR A 244 -1.16 -8.07 -3.76
C TYR A 244 -0.94 -7.01 -4.86
N GLY A 245 -1.90 -6.12 -5.08
CA GLY A 245 -1.86 -5.19 -6.21
C GLY A 245 -2.05 -5.85 -7.58
N ALA A 246 -2.38 -7.14 -7.63
CA ALA A 246 -2.40 -7.95 -8.85
C ALA A 246 -3.73 -7.81 -9.61
N MET A 247 -3.66 -7.42 -10.89
CA MET A 247 -4.83 -7.14 -11.72
C MET A 247 -4.50 -7.12 -13.22
N ILE A 248 -5.55 -7.16 -14.04
CA ILE A 248 -5.45 -6.94 -15.49
C ILE A 248 -5.90 -5.52 -15.83
N CYS A 249 -5.06 -4.78 -16.55
CA CYS A 249 -5.39 -3.48 -17.09
C CYS A 249 -5.76 -3.62 -18.57
N ARG A 250 -7.05 -3.43 -18.86
CA ARG A 250 -7.57 -3.43 -20.23
C ARG A 250 -7.24 -2.10 -20.91
N ASN A 251 -6.59 -2.17 -22.06
CA ASN A 251 -6.39 -1.03 -22.90
C ASN A 251 -7.68 -0.80 -23.70
N ASN A 252 -8.58 0.00 -23.12
CA ASN A 252 -9.75 0.48 -23.84
C ASN A 252 -9.26 1.47 -24.91
N ALA A 253 -8.82 0.95 -26.05
CA ALA A 253 -8.72 1.75 -27.25
C ALA A 253 -10.15 2.23 -27.58
N ALA A 254 -10.37 3.53 -27.38
CA ALA A 254 -11.55 4.25 -27.86
C ALA A 254 -11.64 4.19 -29.39
#